data_AF-A0A7K2ZBS3-F1
#
_entry.id   AF-A0A7K2ZBS3-F1
#
_cell.length_a   1.000
_cell.length_b   1.000
_cell.length_c   1.000
_cell.angle_alpha   90.00
_cell.angle_beta   90.00
_cell.angle_gamma   90.00
#
_symmetry.space_group_name_H-M   'P 1'
#
loop_
_entity.id
_entity.type
_entity.pdbx_description
1 polymer ?
#
loop_
_entity_poly.entity_id
_entity_poly.type
_entity_poly.pdbx_seq_one_letter_code
_entity_poly.pdbx_strand_id
1 'polypeptide(L)'
;MRAFYRGYSAATGRRAQQVRNLHVMREDGKFAGKQGLCGAPGWGVTHSPPVLIDPLPLAPPDGLVWCRSCVGHAAALVGQLDAFARIIAALNGLSGEEHAS
;
A
#
# COMPACT_ATOMS: atom_id res chain seq x y z
N MET A 1 11.06 1.51 2.93
CA MET A 1 9.75 1.10 3.50
C MET A 1 9.73 -0.42 3.57
N ARG A 2 8.89 -1.01 4.44
CA ARG A 2 8.64 -2.47 4.51
C ARG A 2 7.20 -2.77 4.09
N ALA A 3 6.89 -4.04 3.85
CA ALA A 3 5.52 -4.50 3.67
C ALA A 3 5.22 -5.78 4.46
N PHE A 4 3.94 -6.07 4.62
CA PHE A 4 3.50 -7.33 5.21
C PHE A 4 2.17 -7.77 4.59
N TYR A 5 1.87 -9.06 4.70
CA TYR A 5 0.55 -9.61 4.40
C TYR A 5 0.10 -10.56 5.52
N ARG A 6 -1.21 -10.83 5.59
CA ARG A 6 -1.85 -11.63 6.66
C ARG A 6 -2.99 -12.45 6.11
N GLY A 7 -3.42 -13.48 6.84
CA GLY A 7 -4.64 -14.25 6.53
C GLY A 7 -4.39 -15.71 6.22
N TYR A 8 -3.15 -16.18 6.40
CA TYR A 8 -2.87 -17.61 6.50
C TYR A 8 -3.33 -18.07 7.88
N SER A 9 -4.38 -18.88 7.93
CA SER A 9 -4.80 -19.48 9.18
C SER A 9 -3.83 -20.60 9.55
N ALA A 10 -2.98 -20.40 10.55
CA ALA A 10 -2.13 -21.42 11.14
C ALA A 10 -2.96 -22.61 11.71
N ALA A 11 -4.22 -22.38 12.09
CA ALA A 11 -5.11 -23.43 12.58
C ALA A 11 -5.65 -24.33 11.47
N THR A 12 -5.91 -23.78 10.27
CA THR A 12 -6.58 -24.53 9.18
C THR A 12 -5.72 -24.71 7.93
N GLY A 13 -4.54 -24.09 7.88
CA GLY A 13 -3.64 -24.07 6.72
C GLY A 13 -4.20 -23.33 5.50
N ARG A 14 -5.36 -22.68 5.61
CA ARG A 14 -6.07 -22.04 4.49
C ARG A 14 -5.82 -20.53 4.42
N ARG A 15 -5.91 -19.98 3.21
CA ARG A 15 -5.77 -18.55 2.92
C ARG A 15 -7.15 -17.86 2.87
N ALA A 16 -7.35 -16.80 3.66
CA ALA A 16 -8.53 -15.92 3.57
C ALA A 16 -8.41 -14.87 2.43
N GLN A 17 -9.50 -14.20 2.03
CA GLN A 17 -9.41 -13.14 0.99
C GLN A 17 -8.46 -11.99 1.36
N GLN A 18 -8.36 -11.64 2.65
CA GLN A 18 -7.38 -10.67 3.15
C GLN A 18 -5.91 -11.06 2.84
N VAL A 19 -5.63 -12.34 2.56
CA VAL A 19 -4.30 -12.83 2.15
C VAL A 19 -3.82 -12.19 0.88
N ARG A 20 -4.71 -11.78 -0.01
CA ARG A 20 -4.28 -11.23 -1.29
C ARG A 20 -3.69 -9.84 -1.14
N ASN A 21 -3.99 -9.09 -0.09
CA ASN A 21 -3.49 -7.71 0.03
C ASN A 21 -2.11 -7.66 0.69
N LEU A 22 -1.13 -7.13 -0.04
CA LEU A 22 0.16 -6.71 0.47
C LEU A 22 0.06 -5.27 0.98
N HIS A 23 0.30 -5.08 2.27
CA HIS A 23 0.21 -3.79 2.95
C HIS A 23 1.58 -3.17 3.10
N VAL A 24 1.73 -1.89 2.76
CA VAL A 24 2.92 -1.10 3.12
C VAL A 24 2.88 -0.81 4.62
N MET A 25 3.98 -1.11 5.31
CA MET A 25 4.14 -0.91 6.75
C MET A 25 4.17 0.58 7.08
N ARG A 26 3.47 0.96 8.16
CA ARG A 26 3.67 2.25 8.82
C ARG A 26 4.97 2.20 9.62
N GLU A 27 5.89 3.12 9.36
CA GLU A 27 7.21 3.16 10.02
C GLU A 27 7.32 4.24 11.11
N ASP A 28 6.27 5.04 11.30
CA ASP A 28 6.26 6.19 12.20
C ASP A 28 5.08 6.21 13.18
N GLY A 29 5.19 7.08 14.19
CA GLY A 29 4.17 7.32 15.19
C GLY A 29 3.93 6.14 16.15
N LYS A 30 2.81 6.21 16.88
CA LYS A 30 2.45 5.26 17.96
C LYS A 30 2.31 3.80 17.49
N PHE A 31 2.08 3.58 16.20
CA PHE A 31 1.83 2.27 15.60
C PHE A 31 2.89 1.84 14.57
N ALA A 32 4.07 2.48 14.61
CA ALA A 32 5.23 2.11 13.80
C ALA A 32 5.53 0.60 13.92
N GLY A 33 5.72 -0.05 12.78
CA GLY A 33 6.02 -1.48 12.69
C GLY A 33 4.91 -2.38 13.23
N LYS A 34 3.69 -1.87 13.44
CA LYS A 34 2.54 -2.63 13.98
C LYS A 34 1.32 -2.64 13.06
N GLN A 35 1.30 -1.78 12.04
CA GLN A 35 0.13 -1.57 11.18
C GLN A 35 0.55 -1.23 9.76
N GLY A 36 -0.34 -1.45 8.80
CA GLY A 36 -0.20 -0.88 7.48
C GLY A 36 -0.49 0.62 7.49
N LEU A 37 -0.03 1.35 6.46
CA LEU A 37 -0.39 2.76 6.25
C LEU A 37 -1.92 2.96 6.25
N CYS A 38 -2.68 1.99 5.71
CA CYS A 38 -4.14 1.99 5.71
C CYS A 38 -4.79 1.66 7.07
N GLY A 39 -4.02 1.51 8.16
CA GLY A 39 -4.51 1.17 9.51
C GLY A 39 -4.73 -0.32 9.76
N ALA A 40 -4.54 -1.19 8.75
CA ALA A 40 -4.72 -2.63 8.91
C ALA A 40 -3.73 -3.21 9.96
N PRO A 41 -4.19 -3.87 11.04
CA PRO A 41 -3.33 -4.29 12.17
C PRO A 41 -2.45 -5.50 11.89
N GLY A 42 -1.12 -5.32 11.81
CA GLY A 42 -0.17 -6.37 11.45
C GLY A 42 -0.09 -7.53 12.44
N TRP A 43 -0.24 -7.24 13.75
CA TRP A 43 0.06 -8.15 14.86
C TRP A 43 -1.16 -8.34 15.77
N GLY A 44 -1.13 -9.40 16.58
CA GLY A 44 -2.16 -9.69 17.58
C GLY A 44 -3.42 -10.35 17.01
N VAL A 45 -3.36 -10.88 15.78
CA VAL A 45 -4.46 -11.64 15.17
C VAL A 45 -4.23 -13.13 15.41
N THR A 46 -5.18 -13.78 16.09
CA THR A 46 -5.12 -15.20 16.41
C THR A 46 -5.08 -16.05 15.14
N HIS A 47 -4.20 -17.05 15.12
CA HIS A 47 -4.00 -17.97 14.01
C HIS A 47 -3.61 -17.33 12.68
N SER A 48 -3.27 -16.04 12.61
CA SER A 48 -2.93 -15.40 11.33
C SER A 48 -1.72 -14.50 11.49
N PRO A 49 -0.53 -15.10 11.72
CA PRO A 49 0.68 -14.32 11.92
C PRO A 49 1.00 -13.51 10.66
N PRO A 50 1.51 -12.28 10.79
CA PRO A 50 1.96 -11.51 9.65
C PRO A 50 3.23 -12.12 9.06
N VAL A 51 3.37 -12.03 7.74
CA VAL A 51 4.64 -12.27 7.06
C VAL A 51 5.20 -10.91 6.64
N LEU A 52 6.42 -10.61 7.09
CA LEU A 52 7.12 -9.36 6.78
C LEU A 52 7.98 -9.54 5.52
N ILE A 53 7.99 -8.51 4.67
CA ILE A 53 8.87 -8.38 3.52
C ILE A 53 9.66 -7.08 3.69
N ASP A 54 10.97 -7.22 3.78
CA ASP A 54 11.92 -6.13 4.01
C ASP A 54 13.16 -6.34 3.11
N PRO A 55 13.46 -5.43 2.18
CA PRO A 55 12.77 -4.16 1.88
C PRO A 55 11.42 -4.35 1.17
N LEU A 56 10.63 -3.28 1.06
CA LEU A 56 9.41 -3.22 0.22
C LEU A 56 9.74 -3.72 -1.19
N PRO A 57 9.06 -4.76 -1.70
CA PRO A 57 9.36 -5.29 -3.03
C PRO A 57 8.85 -4.35 -4.12
N LEU A 58 9.47 -4.41 -5.30
CA LEU A 58 9.06 -3.62 -6.48
C LEU A 58 7.66 -3.99 -6.99
N ALA A 59 7.25 -5.25 -6.78
CA ALA A 59 5.94 -5.78 -7.14
C ALA A 59 5.43 -6.73 -6.05
N PRO A 60 4.11 -6.97 -5.96
CA PRO A 60 3.57 -7.97 -5.04
C PRO A 60 4.09 -9.37 -5.45
N PRO A 61 4.52 -10.21 -4.49
CA PRO A 61 4.78 -11.62 -4.73
C PRO A 61 3.57 -12.37 -5.31
N ASP A 62 3.80 -13.53 -5.92
CA ASP A 62 2.77 -14.32 -6.57
C ASP A 62 1.54 -14.60 -5.68
N GLY A 63 0.36 -14.33 -6.24
CA GLY A 63 -0.92 -14.47 -5.55
C GLY A 63 -1.25 -13.33 -4.57
N LEU A 64 -0.39 -12.31 -4.48
CA LEU A 64 -0.64 -11.06 -3.76
C LEU A 64 -0.92 -9.92 -4.75
N VAL A 65 -1.60 -8.89 -4.25
CA VAL A 65 -1.91 -7.63 -4.90
C VAL A 65 -1.64 -6.51 -3.91
N TRP A 66 -1.25 -5.35 -4.40
CA TRP A 66 -1.06 -4.20 -3.52
C TRP A 66 -2.38 -3.78 -2.86
N CYS A 67 -2.33 -3.48 -1.57
CA CYS A 67 -3.39 -2.72 -0.92
C CYS A 67 -3.42 -1.30 -1.51
N ARG A 68 -4.48 -0.98 -2.27
CA ARG A 68 -4.64 0.30 -2.97
C ARG A 68 -4.48 1.52 -2.05
N SER A 69 -5.07 1.47 -0.84
CA SER A 69 -4.94 2.54 0.14
C SER A 69 -3.50 2.71 0.63
N CYS A 70 -2.79 1.61 0.95
CA CYS A 70 -1.38 1.68 1.33
C CYS A 70 -0.52 2.29 0.22
N VAL A 71 -0.73 1.91 -1.04
CA VAL A 71 0.01 2.49 -2.18
C VAL A 71 -0.27 3.98 -2.33
N GLY A 72 -1.53 4.41 -2.20
CA GLY A 72 -1.88 5.84 -2.24
C GLY A 72 -1.18 6.63 -1.14
N HIS A 73 -1.19 6.14 0.10
CA HIS A 73 -0.46 6.78 1.19
C HIS A 73 1.05 6.79 0.97
N ALA A 74 1.63 5.68 0.50
CA ALA A 74 3.06 5.60 0.20
C ALA A 74 3.45 6.59 -0.91
N ALA A 75 2.65 6.68 -1.98
CA ALA A 75 2.83 7.63 -3.08
C ALA A 75 2.77 9.08 -2.59
N ALA A 76 1.87 9.39 -1.65
CA ALA A 76 1.80 10.70 -1.02
C ALA A 76 3.07 11.01 -0.21
N LEU A 77 3.51 10.07 0.63
CA LEU A 77 4.70 10.24 1.49
C LEU A 77 5.99 10.47 0.71
N VAL A 78 6.12 9.88 -0.48
CA VAL A 78 7.31 10.06 -1.35
C VAL A 78 7.15 11.19 -2.37
N GLY A 79 6.07 11.97 -2.30
CA GLY A 79 5.81 13.10 -3.20
C GLY A 79 5.42 12.71 -4.64
N GLN A 80 5.16 11.42 -4.91
CA GLN A 80 4.78 10.96 -6.24
C GLN A 80 3.41 11.51 -6.67
N LEU A 81 2.49 11.68 -5.71
CA LEU A 81 1.19 12.30 -6.01
C LEU A 81 1.33 13.75 -6.45
N ASP A 82 2.24 14.52 -5.86
CA ASP A 82 2.50 15.91 -6.26
C ASP A 82 3.12 15.97 -7.66
N ALA A 83 4.06 15.06 -7.96
CA ALA A 83 4.63 14.94 -9.30
C ALA A 83 3.54 14.64 -10.34
N PHE A 84 2.63 13.70 -10.03
CA PHE A 84 1.53 13.36 -10.93
C PHE A 84 0.51 14.49 -11.07
N ALA A 85 0.18 15.20 -9.98
CA ALA A 85 -0.72 16.34 -10.01
C ALA A 85 -0.19 17.48 -10.91
N ARG A 86 1.12 17.73 -10.91
CA ARG A 86 1.76 18.70 -11.82
C ARG A 86 1.59 18.32 -13.30
N ILE A 87 1.71 17.04 -13.63
CA ILE A 87 1.49 16.54 -14.99
C ILE A 87 0.04 16.76 -15.41
N ILE A 88 -0.93 16.39 -14.56
CA ILE A 88 -2.36 16.62 -14.84
C ILE A 88 -2.65 18.11 -15.05
N ALA A 89 -2.12 18.97 -14.17
CA ALA A 89 -2.32 20.42 -14.28
C ALA A 89 -1.76 20.97 -15.60
N ALA A 90 -0.56 20.52 -16.01
CA ALA A 90 0.03 20.91 -17.29
C ALA A 90 -0.82 20.46 -18.49
N LEU A 91 -1.29 19.21 -18.49
CA LEU A 91 -2.15 18.69 -19.56
C LEU A 91 -3.48 19.46 -19.65
N ASN A 92 -4.10 19.79 -18.52
CA ASN A 92 -5.33 20.57 -18.49
C ASN A 92 -5.12 22.04 -18.91
N GLY A 93 -3.96 22.62 -18.58
CA GLY A 93 -3.60 23.98 -19.02
C GLY A 93 -3.48 24.07 -20.53
N LEU A 94 -2.83 23.10 -21.17
CA LEU A 94 -2.69 23.02 -22.63
C LEU A 94 -4.05 22.88 -23.33
N SER A 95 -4.93 22.02 -22.80
CA SER A 95 -6.30 21.85 -23.34
C SER A 95 -7.15 23.14 -23.26
N GLY A 96 -6.86 24.02 -22.30
CA GLY A 96 -7.56 25.30 -22.14
C GLY A 96 -7.14 26.37 -23.14
N GLU A 97 -5.89 26.31 -23.62
CA GLU A 97 -5.36 27.25 -24.63
C GLU A 97 -5.85 26.90 -26.04
N GLU A 98 -5.98 25.62 -26.38
CA GLU A 98 -6.50 25.16 -27.68
C GLU A 98 -7.99 25.47 -27.87
N HIS A 99 -8.80 25.51 -26.81
CA HIS A 99 -10.23 25.85 -26.89
C HIS A 99 -10.52 27.37 -26.87
N ALA A 100 -9.51 28.19 -26.60
CA ALA A 100 -9.62 29.65 -26.55
C ALA A 100 -9.15 30.35 -27.85
N SER A 101 -8.72 29.58 -28.85
CA SER A 101 -8.29 30.03 -30.18
C SER A 101 -9.33 29.67 -31.25
#